data_AF-B9XAD5-F1
#
_entry.id   AF-B9XAD5-F1
#
_cell.length_a   1.000
_cell.length_b   1.000
_cell.length_c   1.000
_cell.angle_alpha   90.00
_cell.angle_beta   90.00
_cell.angle_gamma   90.00
#
_symmetry.space_group_name_H-M   'P 1'
#
loop_
_entity.id
_entity.type
_entity.pdbx_description
1 polymer ?
#
loop_
_entity_poly.entity_id
_entity_poly.type
_entity_poly.pdbx_seq_one_letter_code
_entity_poly.pdbx_strand_id
1 'polypeptide(L)'
;NAAAKGVTVKPVLYTSSCSACSFNSSVSEWIPWIADYNGQSSQSGSPWSTCGSCDVWNKWNAWQYSSSGSVCGISGSVDVDVFDGDSASFVSTMVIDGNGSSSFAPGPAAVSWGPNRIDVVVRGGNDAIYHKYWDGSNWQPSGGFERLNGVSSYGPGIASWGVNRLDAFCAATDSSLQHKYWNGAGWFPDPHWEDLGGGLTSSPAAVSWDTSRIDVVARGGQNHIYHKYFNSSTGWLPSGSFEDLGGTAVGQPGICSWSPGRLDVFYRGTDNALWHMYYTGGNWSAPQSLGGTLTSGPAACSWGSGRIDVVVRGGQNHIYHKYYITGQGWLPSGGFEDLGGNATSDPAISTWGSGRLDVFCRGTDNSLQHTYYSSGNWAGWQSLGGTLQ
;
A
#
# COMPACT_ATOMS: atom_id res chain seq x y z
N ASN A 1 31.67 3.87 10.54
CA ASN A 1 31.21 3.42 9.21
C ASN A 1 29.79 2.87 9.37
N ALA A 2 28.78 3.59 8.88
CA ALA A 2 27.35 3.28 9.08
C ALA A 2 26.95 1.97 8.35
N ALA A 3 27.51 1.73 7.16
CA ALA A 3 27.29 0.51 6.39
C ALA A 3 27.75 -0.76 7.14
N ALA A 4 28.88 -0.70 7.85
CA ALA A 4 29.37 -1.80 8.68
C ALA A 4 28.45 -2.10 9.89
N LYS A 5 27.54 -1.18 10.22
CA LYS A 5 26.51 -1.34 11.25
C LYS A 5 25.11 -1.62 10.65
N GLY A 6 25.02 -1.92 9.35
CA GLY A 6 23.74 -2.21 8.66
C GLY A 6 22.86 -0.98 8.44
N VAL A 7 23.42 0.23 8.53
CA VAL A 7 22.69 1.49 8.33
C VAL A 7 22.95 1.99 6.91
N THR A 8 21.89 2.09 6.12
CA THR A 8 21.91 2.75 4.81
C THR A 8 21.49 4.20 5.00
N VAL A 9 22.03 5.13 4.21
CA VAL A 9 21.70 6.56 4.33
C VAL A 9 21.24 7.11 3.01
N LYS A 10 20.34 8.09 3.02
CA LYS A 10 19.89 8.76 1.81
C LYS A 10 21.08 9.52 1.25
N PRO A 11 21.36 9.40 -0.06
CA PRO A 11 22.35 10.24 -0.71
C PRO A 11 22.00 11.72 -0.54
N VAL A 12 23.03 12.48 -0.20
CA VAL A 12 22.99 13.93 0.01
C VAL A 12 23.71 14.59 -1.16
N LEU A 13 23.17 15.70 -1.63
CA LEU A 13 23.86 16.60 -2.54
C LEU A 13 24.46 17.75 -1.74
N TYR A 14 25.78 17.73 -1.59
CA TYR A 14 26.55 18.81 -0.96
C TYR A 14 26.98 19.83 -2.01
N THR A 15 26.58 21.09 -1.85
CA THR A 15 26.87 22.17 -2.81
C THR A 15 26.92 23.53 -2.13
N SER A 16 27.56 24.52 -2.76
CA SER A 16 27.39 25.92 -2.32
C SER A 16 26.07 26.50 -2.79
N SER A 17 25.57 27.52 -2.09
CA SER A 17 24.33 28.23 -2.47
C SER A 17 24.38 28.79 -3.90
N CYS A 18 25.55 29.24 -4.36
CA CYS A 18 25.74 29.76 -5.71
C CYS A 18 26.02 28.68 -6.77
N SER A 19 26.67 27.58 -6.40
CA SER A 19 26.85 26.45 -7.32
C SER A 19 25.52 25.76 -7.65
N ALA A 20 24.54 25.84 -6.74
CA ALA A 20 23.18 25.35 -6.99
C ALA A 20 22.50 25.98 -8.22
N CYS A 21 22.92 27.18 -8.65
CA CYS A 21 22.40 27.82 -9.87
C CYS A 21 22.67 27.01 -11.15
N SER A 22 23.60 26.03 -11.10
CA SER A 22 23.89 25.14 -12.23
C SER A 22 23.02 23.89 -12.28
N PHE A 23 22.14 23.69 -11.30
CA PHE A 23 21.24 22.54 -11.24
C PHE A 23 19.87 22.87 -11.84
N ASN A 24 19.18 21.82 -12.30
CA ASN A 24 17.78 21.89 -12.69
C ASN A 24 16.94 21.05 -11.73
N SER A 25 15.62 20.94 -11.95
CA SER A 25 14.70 20.27 -11.02
C SER A 25 14.94 18.77 -10.82
N SER A 26 15.77 18.10 -11.63
CA SER A 26 16.06 16.68 -11.44
C SER A 26 16.75 16.38 -10.12
N VAL A 27 17.46 17.34 -9.53
CA VAL A 27 18.15 17.14 -8.23
C VAL A 27 17.22 17.19 -7.02
N SER A 28 15.94 17.48 -7.22
CA SER A 28 14.94 17.58 -6.15
C SER A 28 14.72 16.26 -5.40
N GLU A 29 15.12 15.13 -5.97
CA GLU A 29 15.08 13.81 -5.33
C GLU A 29 16.14 13.63 -4.23
N TRP A 30 17.21 14.44 -4.23
CA TRP A 30 18.32 14.35 -3.28
C TRP A 30 18.15 15.32 -2.11
N ILE A 31 18.74 14.98 -0.96
CA ILE A 31 18.74 15.87 0.21
C ILE A 31 19.74 17.02 0.00
N PRO A 32 19.31 18.30 0.06
CA PRO A 32 20.22 19.44 -0.02
C PRO A 32 21.02 19.65 1.27
N TRP A 33 22.35 19.61 1.16
CA TRP A 33 23.28 20.09 2.18
C TRP A 33 24.05 21.28 1.62
N ILE A 34 23.71 22.47 2.11
CA ILE A 34 24.17 23.73 1.50
C ILE A 34 25.33 24.30 2.29
N ALA A 35 26.40 24.66 1.61
CA ALA A 35 27.52 25.38 2.17
C ALA A 35 27.38 26.88 1.86
N ASP A 36 27.20 27.68 2.90
CA ASP A 36 27.14 29.14 2.77
C ASP A 36 27.53 29.83 4.08
N TYR A 37 28.70 30.46 4.12
CA TYR A 37 29.25 31.14 5.30
C TYR A 37 28.77 32.59 5.39
N ASN A 38 27.47 32.80 5.35
CA ASN A 38 26.86 34.13 5.19
C ASN A 38 26.73 34.95 6.50
N GLY A 39 27.21 34.40 7.61
CA GLY A 39 27.19 35.07 8.92
C GLY A 39 25.81 35.16 9.58
N GLN A 40 24.77 34.54 9.01
CA GLN A 40 23.46 34.47 9.65
C GLN A 40 23.43 33.46 10.80
N SER A 41 22.44 33.60 11.69
CA SER A 41 22.20 32.64 12.76
C SER A 41 21.78 31.29 12.19
N SER A 42 22.40 30.21 12.66
CA SER A 42 22.02 28.83 12.32
C SER A 42 20.62 28.44 12.81
N GLN A 43 20.02 29.18 13.76
CA GLN A 43 18.70 28.86 14.33
C GLN A 43 17.55 29.60 13.64
N SER A 44 17.81 30.72 12.99
CA SER A 44 16.76 31.58 12.40
C SER A 44 17.09 32.13 11.02
N GLY A 45 18.29 31.88 10.51
CA GLY A 45 18.77 32.30 9.20
C GLY A 45 18.51 31.28 8.10
N SER A 46 19.09 31.52 6.93
CA SER A 46 18.97 30.64 5.77
C SER A 46 20.30 30.53 5.02
N PRO A 47 20.66 29.33 4.51
CA PRO A 47 21.83 29.13 3.65
C PRO A 47 21.68 29.75 2.25
N TRP A 48 20.50 30.27 1.94
CA TRP A 48 20.20 30.81 0.60
C TRP A 48 20.38 32.32 0.51
N SER A 49 20.87 32.99 1.55
CA SER A 49 20.90 34.46 1.54
C SER A 49 21.93 35.07 0.58
N THR A 50 23.01 34.35 0.25
CA THR A 50 24.01 34.79 -0.73
C THR A 50 23.51 34.68 -2.18
N CYS A 51 22.81 33.59 -2.52
CA CYS A 51 22.37 33.25 -3.88
C CYS A 51 20.92 32.72 -3.89
N GLY A 52 19.97 33.51 -3.37
CA GLY A 52 18.62 33.04 -3.05
C GLY A 52 17.73 32.65 -4.23
N SER A 53 18.01 33.16 -5.43
CA SER A 53 17.28 32.75 -6.65
C SER A 53 17.65 31.35 -7.15
N CYS A 54 18.60 30.68 -6.51
CA CYS A 54 19.13 29.39 -6.93
C CYS A 54 18.68 28.22 -6.03
N ASP A 55 17.75 28.47 -5.10
CA ASP A 55 17.12 27.40 -4.33
C ASP A 55 16.15 26.61 -5.22
N VAL A 56 16.66 25.54 -5.84
CA VAL A 56 15.85 24.61 -6.64
C VAL A 56 15.04 23.61 -5.81
N TRP A 57 15.27 23.55 -4.49
CA TRP A 57 14.58 22.65 -3.57
C TRP A 57 13.42 23.33 -2.82
N ASN A 58 13.39 24.67 -2.79
CA ASN A 58 12.53 25.49 -1.93
C ASN A 58 12.64 25.11 -0.45
N LYS A 59 13.81 24.60 -0.03
CA LYS A 59 14.14 24.18 1.34
C LYS A 59 15.64 23.93 1.48
N TRP A 60 16.10 23.78 2.71
CA TRP A 60 17.40 23.19 3.04
C TRP A 60 17.19 22.12 4.11
N ASN A 61 18.06 21.10 4.15
CA ASN A 61 18.00 20.07 5.18
C ASN A 61 19.20 20.17 6.11
N ALA A 62 20.38 20.34 5.54
CA ALA A 62 21.59 20.63 6.29
C ALA A 62 22.25 21.90 5.74
N TRP A 63 22.84 22.68 6.63
CA TRP A 63 23.56 23.90 6.30
C TRP A 63 24.91 23.91 7.01
N GLN A 64 25.97 23.91 6.22
CA GLN A 64 27.32 24.22 6.68
C GLN A 64 27.47 25.74 6.78
N TYR A 65 27.36 26.28 7.98
CA TYR A 65 27.30 27.72 8.23
C TYR A 65 28.63 28.32 8.72
N SER A 66 29.59 27.48 9.10
CA SER A 66 30.93 27.90 9.49
C SER A 66 31.97 26.82 9.21
N SER A 67 33.21 27.22 8.95
CA SER A 67 34.39 26.35 8.87
C SER A 67 35.33 26.51 10.06
N SER A 68 34.89 27.24 11.10
CA SER A 68 35.72 27.67 12.24
C SER A 68 35.37 26.97 13.56
N GLY A 69 34.73 25.80 13.49
CA GLY A 69 34.37 25.00 14.65
C GLY A 69 35.58 24.35 15.32
N SER A 70 35.34 23.80 16.51
CA SER A 70 36.31 22.95 17.20
C SER A 70 35.62 21.77 17.86
N VAL A 71 36.26 20.60 17.81
CA VAL A 71 35.80 19.37 18.47
C VAL A 71 36.93 18.84 19.35
N CYS A 72 36.61 18.50 20.59
CA CYS A 72 37.60 17.99 21.53
C CYS A 72 38.30 16.74 20.96
N GLY A 73 39.63 16.78 20.93
CA GLY A 73 40.44 15.68 20.39
C GLY A 73 40.70 15.75 18.87
N ILE A 74 40.19 16.77 18.17
CA ILE A 74 40.51 17.04 16.76
C ILE A 74 41.35 18.31 16.67
N SER A 75 42.52 18.21 16.06
CA SER A 75 43.41 19.36 15.81
C SER A 75 42.98 20.11 14.54
N GLY A 76 42.88 21.43 14.63
CA GLY A 76 42.48 22.30 13.51
C GLY A 76 41.00 22.68 13.54
N SER A 77 40.62 23.58 12.63
CA SER A 77 39.22 23.98 12.48
C SER A 77 38.40 22.85 11.86
N VAL A 78 37.18 22.68 12.33
CA VAL A 78 36.20 21.78 11.74
C VAL A 78 35.03 22.56 11.16
N ASP A 79 34.42 21.99 10.14
CA ASP A 79 33.16 22.50 9.62
C ASP A 79 32.03 22.33 10.66
N VAL A 80 31.13 23.30 10.69
CA VAL A 80 30.00 23.36 11.61
C VAL A 80 28.72 23.40 10.80
N ASP A 81 27.90 22.40 11.04
CA ASP A 81 26.65 22.18 10.34
C ASP A 81 25.47 22.33 11.29
N VAL A 82 24.36 22.80 10.75
CA VAL A 82 23.05 22.76 11.39
C VAL A 82 22.10 21.95 10.52
N PHE A 83 21.24 21.17 11.17
CA PHE A 83 20.14 20.48 10.51
C PHE A 83 18.84 21.23 10.79
N ASP A 84 17.98 21.37 9.78
CA ASP A 84 16.65 21.98 9.93
C ASP A 84 15.70 20.99 10.64
N GLY A 85 15.79 20.94 11.96
CA GLY A 85 14.99 20.06 12.80
C GLY A 85 15.69 19.60 14.08
N ASP A 86 15.21 18.50 14.63
CA ASP A 86 15.77 17.87 15.82
C ASP A 86 16.53 16.57 15.47
N SER A 87 17.08 15.91 16.48
CA SER A 87 17.81 14.65 16.29
C SER A 87 16.96 13.53 15.72
N ALA A 88 15.65 13.51 16.01
CA ALA A 88 14.75 12.47 15.52
C ALA A 88 14.43 12.69 14.04
N SER A 89 14.15 13.94 13.65
CA SER A 89 13.92 14.30 12.24
C SER A 89 15.19 14.23 11.41
N PHE A 90 16.38 14.44 11.99
CA PHE A 90 17.66 14.18 11.34
C PHE A 90 17.79 12.70 10.95
N VAL A 91 17.53 11.79 11.90
CA VAL A 91 17.61 10.35 11.65
C VAL A 91 16.59 9.93 10.59
N SER A 92 15.33 10.32 10.69
CA SER A 92 14.30 9.96 9.70
C SER A 92 14.54 10.57 8.31
N THR A 93 15.21 11.72 8.26
CA THR A 93 15.60 12.37 7.00
C THR A 93 16.78 11.66 6.35
N MET A 94 17.85 11.41 7.10
CA MET A 94 19.14 10.94 6.57
C MET A 94 19.27 9.42 6.48
N VAL A 95 18.55 8.65 7.29
CA VAL A 95 18.69 7.19 7.32
C VAL A 95 17.69 6.58 6.33
N ILE A 96 18.21 5.80 5.38
CA ILE A 96 17.42 4.78 4.69
C ILE A 96 17.51 3.60 5.64
N ASP A 97 16.52 3.40 6.51
CA ASP A 97 16.59 2.24 7.39
C ASP A 97 16.81 1.01 6.51
N GLY A 98 17.98 0.38 6.66
CA GLY A 98 18.34 -0.87 6.00
C GLY A 98 17.42 -2.03 6.41
N ASN A 99 16.50 -1.76 7.34
CA ASN A 99 15.31 -2.54 7.63
C ASN A 99 14.11 -1.60 7.61
N GLY A 100 13.32 -1.67 6.53
CA GLY A 100 12.27 -0.72 6.19
C GLY A 100 11.45 -0.14 7.36
N SER A 101 11.31 1.19 7.32
CA SER A 101 10.13 1.93 7.79
C SER A 101 9.72 1.71 9.25
N SER A 102 10.15 2.61 10.13
CA SER A 102 9.59 2.77 11.48
C SER A 102 8.10 3.19 11.50
N SER A 103 7.46 3.39 10.35
CA SER A 103 6.02 3.62 10.22
C SER A 103 5.51 3.17 8.85
N PHE A 104 5.01 1.94 8.74
CA PHE A 104 4.30 1.53 7.53
C PHE A 104 2.97 2.28 7.45
N ALA A 105 2.61 2.75 6.26
CA ALA A 105 1.30 3.32 6.04
C ALA A 105 0.24 2.19 6.14
N PRO A 106 -1.01 2.50 6.56
CA PRO A 106 -2.09 1.53 6.59
C PRO A 106 -2.32 0.84 5.24
N GLY A 107 -2.83 -0.39 5.29
CA GLY A 107 -3.22 -1.17 4.11
C GLY A 107 -2.11 -2.05 3.53
N PRO A 108 -1.47 -2.95 4.31
CA PRO A 108 -0.65 -4.01 3.74
C PRO A 108 -1.51 -4.95 2.88
N ALA A 109 -0.93 -5.53 1.84
CA ALA A 109 -1.58 -6.57 1.04
C ALA A 109 -0.75 -7.86 1.06
N ALA A 110 -1.41 -9.01 1.08
CA ALA A 110 -0.75 -10.31 1.12
C ALA A 110 -1.40 -11.29 0.16
N VAL A 111 -0.60 -12.20 -0.39
CA VAL A 111 -1.06 -13.27 -1.28
C VAL A 111 -0.27 -14.56 -1.02
N SER A 112 -0.85 -15.69 -1.41
CA SER A 112 -0.16 -16.97 -1.47
C SER A 112 -0.32 -17.54 -2.88
N TRP A 113 0.77 -18.07 -3.43
CA TRP A 113 0.76 -18.79 -4.71
C TRP A 113 0.96 -20.30 -4.56
N GLY A 114 1.11 -20.79 -3.32
CA GLY A 114 1.32 -22.19 -3.05
C GLY A 114 1.33 -22.53 -1.56
N PRO A 115 1.28 -23.82 -1.21
CA PRO A 115 1.35 -24.26 0.18
C PRO A 115 2.61 -23.73 0.87
N ASN A 116 2.46 -23.27 2.12
CA ASN A 116 3.56 -22.79 2.95
C ASN A 116 4.33 -21.61 2.32
N ARG A 117 3.62 -20.76 1.55
CA ARG A 117 4.12 -19.53 0.95
C ARG A 117 3.20 -18.37 1.29
N ILE A 118 3.77 -17.24 1.71
CA ILE A 118 3.06 -15.98 1.85
C ILE A 118 3.97 -14.88 1.32
N ASP A 119 3.44 -13.98 0.51
CA ASP A 119 4.11 -12.77 0.04
C ASP A 119 3.32 -11.56 0.54
N VAL A 120 4.01 -10.58 1.10
CA VAL A 120 3.42 -9.37 1.69
C VAL A 120 4.05 -8.14 1.05
N VAL A 121 3.22 -7.22 0.60
CA VAL A 121 3.64 -5.88 0.16
C VAL A 121 3.08 -4.81 1.07
N VAL A 122 3.89 -3.78 1.32
CA VAL A 122 3.58 -2.67 2.23
C VAL A 122 4.06 -1.36 1.64
N ARG A 123 3.39 -0.26 1.99
CA ARG A 123 3.92 1.09 1.76
C ARG A 123 4.67 1.53 3.01
N GLY A 124 5.95 1.89 2.87
CA GLY A 124 6.73 2.48 3.95
C GLY A 124 6.42 3.96 4.15
N GLY A 125 6.89 4.55 5.25
CA GLY A 125 6.69 5.98 5.55
C GLY A 125 7.33 6.97 4.57
N ASN A 126 8.17 6.49 3.65
CA ASN A 126 8.71 7.25 2.53
C ASN A 126 7.95 7.02 1.21
N ASP A 127 6.73 6.50 1.30
CA ASP A 127 5.82 6.21 0.20
C ASP A 127 6.27 5.14 -0.79
N ALA A 128 7.45 4.55 -0.58
CA ALA A 128 7.92 3.44 -1.38
C ALA A 128 7.21 2.14 -1.04
N ILE A 129 7.11 1.25 -2.03
CA ILE A 129 6.60 -0.11 -1.83
C ILE A 129 7.73 -1.03 -1.42
N TYR A 130 7.45 -1.89 -0.47
CA TYR A 130 8.37 -2.90 0.03
C TYR A 130 7.70 -4.27 0.03
N HIS A 131 8.51 -5.32 -0.07
CA HIS A 131 8.07 -6.71 -0.12
C HIS A 131 8.81 -7.59 0.89
N LYS A 132 8.12 -8.60 1.43
CA LYS A 132 8.71 -9.63 2.28
C LYS A 132 7.87 -10.90 2.14
N TYR A 133 8.51 -12.05 2.22
CA TYR A 133 7.85 -13.33 1.96
C TYR A 133 8.29 -14.44 2.90
N TRP A 134 7.42 -15.40 3.15
CA TRP A 134 7.71 -16.64 3.86
C TRP A 134 8.09 -17.72 2.85
N ASP A 135 9.30 -18.27 2.93
CA ASP A 135 9.80 -19.30 1.99
C ASP A 135 9.43 -20.75 2.36
N GLY A 136 8.66 -20.92 3.43
CA GLY A 136 8.30 -22.21 3.99
C GLY A 136 9.09 -22.58 5.25
N SER A 137 10.21 -21.89 5.51
CA SER A 137 11.04 -22.07 6.70
C SER A 137 11.41 -20.76 7.38
N ASN A 138 11.59 -19.69 6.61
CA ASN A 138 12.02 -18.38 7.09
C ASN A 138 11.32 -17.26 6.33
N TRP A 139 11.25 -16.10 6.99
CA TRP A 139 10.92 -14.85 6.30
C TRP A 139 12.13 -14.32 5.54
N GLN A 140 11.89 -13.88 4.32
CA GLN A 140 12.87 -13.39 3.38
C GLN A 140 12.46 -12.02 2.81
N PRO A 141 13.43 -11.13 2.53
CA PRO A 141 14.83 -11.24 2.96
C PRO A 141 14.95 -11.39 4.49
N SER A 142 15.97 -12.09 4.97
CA SER A 142 16.11 -12.39 6.41
C SER A 142 16.27 -11.14 7.30
N GLY A 143 16.63 -10.01 6.69
CA GLY A 143 16.57 -8.68 7.30
C GLY A 143 15.14 -8.09 7.30
N GLY A 144 15.00 -6.84 6.90
CA GLY A 144 13.73 -6.13 6.77
C GLY A 144 12.97 -6.51 5.51
N PHE A 145 12.10 -5.62 5.05
CA PHE A 145 11.49 -5.76 3.74
C PHE A 145 12.47 -5.33 2.63
N GLU A 146 12.45 -6.00 1.48
CA GLU A 146 13.13 -5.49 0.28
C GLU A 146 12.36 -4.32 -0.32
N ARG A 147 13.07 -3.27 -0.76
CA ARG A 147 12.46 -2.11 -1.41
C ARG A 147 12.19 -2.43 -2.87
N LEU A 148 10.93 -2.29 -3.30
CA LEU A 148 10.52 -2.44 -4.69
C LEU A 148 10.53 -1.13 -5.48
N ASN A 149 10.91 -0.01 -4.83
CA ASN A 149 10.77 1.37 -5.32
C ASN A 149 9.28 1.76 -5.46
N GLY A 150 8.96 2.61 -6.44
CA GLY A 150 7.65 3.25 -6.53
C GLY A 150 7.47 4.34 -5.48
N VAL A 151 6.46 5.18 -5.68
CA VAL A 151 5.99 6.18 -4.71
C VAL A 151 4.47 6.15 -4.77
N SER A 152 3.81 5.80 -3.67
CA SER A 152 2.35 5.63 -3.63
C SER A 152 1.70 6.53 -2.60
N SER A 153 0.53 7.06 -2.94
CA SER A 153 -0.33 7.81 -2.02
C SER A 153 -1.26 6.92 -1.19
N TYR A 154 -1.37 5.63 -1.54
CA TYR A 154 -2.35 4.67 -0.98
C TYR A 154 -1.67 3.34 -0.60
N GLY A 155 -2.44 2.38 -0.07
CA GLY A 155 -1.94 1.03 0.17
C GLY A 155 -1.68 0.28 -1.16
N PRO A 156 -0.71 -0.64 -1.23
CA PRO A 156 -0.49 -1.47 -2.41
C PRO A 156 -1.56 -2.56 -2.58
N GLY A 157 -1.67 -3.11 -3.79
CA GLY A 157 -2.37 -4.36 -4.09
C GLY A 157 -1.39 -5.43 -4.56
N ILE A 158 -1.69 -6.71 -4.33
CA ILE A 158 -0.91 -7.82 -4.86
C ILE A 158 -1.81 -9.00 -5.22
N ALA A 159 -1.52 -9.67 -6.32
CA ALA A 159 -2.16 -10.90 -6.73
C ALA A 159 -1.16 -11.90 -7.32
N SER A 160 -1.57 -13.15 -7.42
CA SER A 160 -0.82 -14.22 -8.07
C SER A 160 -1.75 -15.02 -8.95
N TRP A 161 -1.28 -15.39 -10.14
CA TRP A 161 -1.96 -16.33 -11.02
C TRP A 161 -1.21 -17.66 -11.16
N GLY A 162 -0.08 -17.85 -10.48
CA GLY A 162 0.70 -19.08 -10.58
C GLY A 162 1.94 -19.13 -9.68
N VAL A 163 2.54 -20.31 -9.60
CA VAL A 163 3.80 -20.51 -8.87
C VAL A 163 4.88 -19.58 -9.42
N ASN A 164 5.63 -18.93 -8.53
CA ASN A 164 6.65 -17.94 -8.88
C ASN A 164 6.14 -16.76 -9.70
N ARG A 165 4.86 -16.41 -9.54
CA ARG A 165 4.28 -15.26 -10.19
C ARG A 165 3.52 -14.39 -9.20
N LEU A 166 3.99 -13.15 -9.08
CA LEU A 166 3.33 -12.10 -8.33
C LEU A 166 3.15 -10.90 -9.24
N ASP A 167 2.07 -10.17 -9.02
CA ASP A 167 1.76 -8.91 -9.68
C ASP A 167 1.38 -7.91 -8.58
N ALA A 168 2.27 -6.95 -8.33
CA ALA A 168 2.12 -5.90 -7.35
C ALA A 168 1.69 -4.59 -8.01
N PHE A 169 0.85 -3.84 -7.32
CA PHE A 169 0.22 -2.62 -7.81
C PHE A 169 0.32 -1.52 -6.76
N CYS A 170 0.52 -0.29 -7.21
CA CYS A 170 0.32 0.88 -6.36
C CYS A 170 -0.27 2.05 -7.15
N ALA A 171 -1.06 2.87 -6.47
CA ALA A 171 -1.54 4.13 -7.03
C ALA A 171 -0.51 5.23 -6.72
N ALA A 172 0.13 5.75 -7.75
CA ALA A 172 1.23 6.70 -7.61
C ALA A 172 0.74 8.12 -7.26
N THR A 173 1.67 9.01 -6.95
CA THR A 173 1.37 10.40 -6.55
C THR A 173 0.72 11.23 -7.64
N ASP A 174 0.94 10.87 -8.91
CA ASP A 174 0.26 11.44 -10.07
C ASP A 174 -1.09 10.76 -10.39
N SER A 175 -1.57 9.89 -9.50
CA SER A 175 -2.80 9.10 -9.63
C SER A 175 -2.76 8.03 -10.73
N SER A 176 -1.60 7.71 -11.30
CA SER A 176 -1.44 6.55 -12.20
C SER A 176 -1.46 5.23 -11.42
N LEU A 177 -1.91 4.15 -12.07
CA LEU A 177 -1.67 2.79 -11.59
C LEU A 177 -0.29 2.33 -12.05
N GLN A 178 0.55 1.97 -11.11
CA GLN A 178 1.86 1.40 -11.37
C GLN A 178 1.83 -0.11 -11.14
N HIS A 179 2.56 -0.86 -11.96
CA HIS A 179 2.65 -2.31 -11.89
C HIS A 179 4.10 -2.81 -11.86
N LYS A 180 4.37 -3.82 -11.03
CA LYS A 180 5.63 -4.56 -10.97
C LYS A 180 5.33 -6.03 -10.72
N TYR A 181 6.08 -6.93 -11.33
CA TYR A 181 5.82 -8.36 -11.24
C TYR A 181 7.05 -9.18 -10.87
N TRP A 182 6.83 -10.30 -10.20
CA TRP A 182 7.83 -11.35 -9.96
C TRP A 182 7.64 -12.48 -10.96
N ASN A 183 8.72 -13.06 -11.49
CA ASN A 183 8.66 -14.19 -12.42
C ASN A 183 9.49 -15.43 -11.99
N GLY A 184 9.91 -15.49 -10.72
CA GLY A 184 10.78 -16.55 -10.20
C GLY A 184 12.26 -16.21 -10.21
N ALA A 185 12.69 -15.24 -11.04
CA ALA A 185 14.08 -14.80 -11.09
C ALA A 185 14.30 -13.41 -10.49
N GLY A 186 13.30 -12.53 -10.59
CA GLY A 186 13.41 -11.15 -10.16
C GLY A 186 12.10 -10.38 -10.25
N TRP A 187 12.10 -9.17 -9.71
CA TRP A 187 11.04 -8.18 -9.90
C TRP A 187 11.28 -7.36 -11.17
N PHE A 188 10.23 -7.13 -11.96
CA PHE A 188 10.30 -6.43 -13.24
C PHE A 188 9.08 -5.52 -13.46
N PRO A 189 9.21 -4.42 -14.22
CA PRO A 189 10.48 -3.87 -14.70
C PRO A 189 11.36 -3.39 -13.53
N ASP A 190 12.66 -3.23 -13.75
CA ASP A 190 13.60 -2.71 -12.73
C ASP A 190 14.58 -1.77 -13.43
N PRO A 191 14.90 -0.58 -12.88
CA PRO A 191 14.56 -0.10 -11.52
C PRO A 191 13.16 0.51 -11.35
N HIS A 192 12.45 0.80 -12.45
CA HIS A 192 11.17 1.52 -12.45
C HIS A 192 9.96 0.58 -12.53
N TRP A 193 8.79 1.08 -12.13
CA TRP A 193 7.51 0.37 -12.29
C TRP A 193 6.94 0.64 -13.70
N GLU A 194 6.10 -0.27 -14.19
CA GLU A 194 5.33 -0.09 -15.42
C GLU A 194 4.14 0.83 -15.15
N ASP A 195 4.09 1.98 -15.81
CA ASP A 195 2.96 2.91 -15.73
C ASP A 195 1.82 2.42 -16.63
N LEU A 196 0.67 2.12 -16.03
CA LEU A 196 -0.54 1.68 -16.72
C LEU A 196 -1.56 2.82 -16.93
N GLY A 197 -1.19 4.05 -16.57
CA GLY A 197 -2.00 5.26 -16.64
C GLY A 197 -3.13 5.29 -15.60
N GLY A 198 -4.14 6.12 -15.86
CA GLY A 198 -5.36 6.21 -15.04
C GLY A 198 -5.52 7.56 -14.35
N GLY A 199 -6.22 7.52 -13.22
CA GLY A 199 -6.59 8.69 -12.40
C GLY A 199 -7.20 8.20 -11.09
N LEU A 200 -6.47 7.31 -10.42
CA LEU A 200 -6.92 6.54 -9.28
C LEU A 200 -6.78 7.33 -7.97
N THR A 201 -7.82 7.25 -7.14
CA THR A 201 -7.95 7.97 -5.88
C THR A 201 -8.17 7.01 -4.69
N SER A 202 -7.82 5.74 -4.84
CA SER A 202 -7.80 4.76 -3.74
C SER A 202 -6.69 3.73 -3.92
N SER A 203 -6.47 2.90 -2.89
CA SER A 203 -5.70 1.66 -3.01
C SER A 203 -6.29 0.78 -4.12
N PRO A 204 -5.46 0.12 -4.95
CA PRO A 204 -5.91 -0.90 -5.88
C PRO A 204 -6.16 -2.23 -5.17
N ALA A 205 -7.19 -2.96 -5.59
CA ALA A 205 -7.44 -4.35 -5.22
C ALA A 205 -7.26 -5.24 -6.45
N ALA A 206 -6.52 -6.34 -6.31
CA ALA A 206 -6.18 -7.23 -7.41
C ALA A 206 -6.52 -8.68 -7.10
N VAL A 207 -6.93 -9.44 -8.12
CA VAL A 207 -7.21 -10.88 -8.01
C VAL A 207 -6.86 -11.59 -9.32
N SER A 208 -6.67 -12.90 -9.24
CA SER A 208 -6.63 -13.79 -10.39
C SER A 208 -7.75 -14.82 -10.30
N TRP A 209 -8.41 -15.12 -11.41
CA TRP A 209 -9.37 -16.23 -11.50
C TRP A 209 -8.81 -17.48 -12.19
N ASP A 210 -7.65 -17.37 -12.85
CA ASP A 210 -7.03 -18.41 -13.67
C ASP A 210 -5.59 -18.00 -14.01
N THR A 211 -4.79 -18.99 -14.41
CA THR A 211 -3.46 -18.79 -14.96
C THR A 211 -3.46 -17.72 -16.06
N SER A 212 -2.41 -16.90 -16.08
CA SER A 212 -2.24 -15.80 -17.04
C SER A 212 -3.31 -14.71 -17.01
N ARG A 213 -4.12 -14.64 -15.95
CA ARG A 213 -5.09 -13.55 -15.72
C ARG A 213 -4.80 -12.81 -14.43
N ILE A 214 -4.81 -11.48 -14.50
CA ILE A 214 -4.93 -10.60 -13.33
C ILE A 214 -5.99 -9.54 -13.62
N ASP A 215 -6.81 -9.23 -12.65
CA ASP A 215 -7.81 -8.17 -12.69
C ASP A 215 -7.54 -7.22 -11.53
N VAL A 216 -7.50 -5.92 -11.82
CA VAL A 216 -7.27 -4.86 -10.84
C VAL A 216 -8.39 -3.83 -10.90
N VAL A 217 -8.90 -3.47 -9.73
CA VAL A 217 -9.91 -2.43 -9.57
C VAL A 217 -9.45 -1.37 -8.57
N ALA A 218 -9.86 -0.13 -8.83
CA ALA A 218 -9.65 0.97 -7.91
C ALA A 218 -10.74 2.04 -8.12
N ARG A 219 -10.95 2.89 -7.11
CA ARG A 219 -11.77 4.09 -7.27
C ARG A 219 -10.94 5.16 -7.98
N GLY A 220 -11.53 5.86 -8.94
CA GLY A 220 -10.86 6.91 -9.70
C GLY A 220 -11.68 8.19 -9.84
N GLY A 221 -11.58 8.85 -11.00
CA GLY A 221 -12.39 10.01 -11.37
C GLY A 221 -13.88 9.79 -11.10
N GLN A 222 -14.59 10.88 -10.75
CA GLN A 222 -16.03 10.84 -10.44
C GLN A 222 -16.41 9.89 -9.28
N ASN A 223 -15.42 9.39 -8.52
CA ASN A 223 -15.57 8.32 -7.54
C ASN A 223 -16.10 7.00 -8.13
N HIS A 224 -15.95 6.79 -9.44
CA HIS A 224 -16.33 5.54 -10.09
C HIS A 224 -15.31 4.43 -9.82
N ILE A 225 -15.76 3.19 -10.00
CA ILE A 225 -14.89 2.02 -9.99
C ILE A 225 -14.32 1.81 -11.39
N TYR A 226 -13.00 1.82 -11.49
CA TYR A 226 -12.28 1.54 -12.72
C TYR A 226 -11.64 0.16 -12.66
N HIS A 227 -11.62 -0.52 -13.80
CA HIS A 227 -11.11 -1.87 -13.97
C HIS A 227 -10.09 -1.93 -15.10
N LYS A 228 -9.01 -2.69 -14.89
CA LYS A 228 -8.04 -3.08 -15.92
C LYS A 228 -7.61 -4.51 -15.64
N TYR A 229 -7.26 -5.25 -16.69
CA TYR A 229 -6.88 -6.64 -16.55
C TYR A 229 -5.73 -7.01 -17.47
N PHE A 230 -4.95 -8.00 -17.07
CA PHE A 230 -3.87 -8.58 -17.85
C PHE A 230 -4.30 -9.93 -18.42
N ASN A 231 -3.98 -10.19 -19.68
CA ASN A 231 -4.00 -11.52 -20.27
C ASN A 231 -2.67 -11.76 -20.99
N SER A 232 -1.98 -12.86 -20.72
CA SER A 232 -0.66 -13.13 -21.32
C SER A 232 -0.65 -13.15 -22.86
N SER A 233 -1.79 -13.42 -23.50
CA SER A 233 -1.87 -13.43 -24.97
C SER A 233 -2.01 -12.04 -25.60
N THR A 234 -2.47 -11.03 -24.83
CA THR A 234 -2.79 -9.69 -25.34
C THR A 234 -2.17 -8.55 -24.54
N GLY A 235 -1.58 -8.83 -23.38
CA GLY A 235 -1.12 -7.83 -22.42
C GLY A 235 -2.26 -7.20 -21.62
N TRP A 236 -2.03 -5.97 -21.18
CA TRP A 236 -2.97 -5.15 -20.40
C TRP A 236 -4.13 -4.65 -21.26
N LEU A 237 -5.34 -4.81 -20.75
CA LEU A 237 -6.59 -4.43 -21.38
C LEU A 237 -7.53 -3.70 -20.40
N PRO A 238 -8.32 -2.72 -20.87
CA PRO A 238 -8.20 -2.10 -22.19
C PRO A 238 -6.81 -1.45 -22.38
N SER A 239 -6.28 -1.44 -23.61
CA SER A 239 -4.92 -0.95 -23.89
C SER A 239 -4.77 0.57 -23.70
N GLY A 240 -5.87 1.31 -23.70
CA GLY A 240 -5.93 2.73 -23.35
C GLY A 240 -6.44 2.95 -21.93
N SER A 241 -7.45 3.82 -21.81
CA SER A 241 -8.11 4.11 -20.53
C SER A 241 -8.73 2.87 -19.89
N PHE A 242 -8.82 2.90 -18.57
CA PHE A 242 -9.47 1.86 -17.78
C PHE A 242 -10.94 1.71 -18.17
N GLU A 243 -11.49 0.50 -18.00
CA GLU A 243 -12.92 0.26 -18.11
C GLU A 243 -13.61 0.95 -16.93
N ASP A 244 -14.51 1.90 -17.23
CA ASP A 244 -15.35 2.54 -16.21
C ASP A 244 -16.54 1.64 -15.91
N LEU A 245 -16.54 1.01 -14.74
CA LEU A 245 -17.66 0.16 -14.28
C LEU A 245 -18.81 0.99 -13.70
N GLY A 246 -18.63 2.30 -13.54
CA GLY A 246 -19.54 3.20 -12.86
C GLY A 246 -19.56 2.96 -11.36
N GLY A 247 -20.74 3.13 -10.76
CA GLY A 247 -20.89 3.20 -9.31
C GLY A 247 -20.31 4.49 -8.73
N THR A 248 -20.68 4.84 -7.50
CA THR A 248 -20.10 6.02 -6.81
C THR A 248 -19.64 5.59 -5.43
N ALA A 249 -18.34 5.33 -5.30
CA ALA A 249 -17.75 4.70 -4.14
C ALA A 249 -17.20 5.70 -3.11
N VAL A 250 -17.33 5.36 -1.83
CA VAL A 250 -16.75 6.06 -0.69
C VAL A 250 -15.70 5.17 -0.05
N GLY A 251 -14.49 5.20 -0.60
CA GLY A 251 -13.34 4.42 -0.16
C GLY A 251 -12.76 3.52 -1.26
N GLN A 252 -11.96 2.53 -0.86
CA GLN A 252 -11.41 1.53 -1.77
C GLN A 252 -12.41 0.41 -2.05
N PRO A 253 -12.45 -0.14 -3.27
CA PRO A 253 -13.21 -1.36 -3.56
C PRO A 253 -12.49 -2.62 -3.06
N GLY A 254 -13.24 -3.71 -2.90
CA GLY A 254 -12.73 -5.07 -2.78
C GLY A 254 -13.10 -5.88 -4.01
N ILE A 255 -12.28 -6.88 -4.38
CA ILE A 255 -12.56 -7.79 -5.49
C ILE A 255 -12.21 -9.23 -5.12
N CYS A 256 -13.01 -10.19 -5.59
CA CYS A 256 -12.70 -11.61 -5.47
C CYS A 256 -13.19 -12.40 -6.68
N SER A 257 -12.75 -13.65 -6.79
CA SER A 257 -13.23 -14.63 -7.76
C SER A 257 -13.45 -15.97 -7.07
N TRP A 258 -14.45 -16.74 -7.53
CA TRP A 258 -14.66 -18.12 -7.11
C TRP A 258 -14.31 -19.16 -8.20
N SER A 259 -14.04 -18.71 -9.43
CA SER A 259 -13.84 -19.56 -10.61
C SER A 259 -13.44 -18.72 -11.82
N PRO A 260 -12.77 -19.32 -12.82
CA PRO A 260 -12.53 -18.66 -14.11
C PRO A 260 -13.79 -18.03 -14.69
N GLY A 261 -13.67 -16.80 -15.20
CA GLY A 261 -14.77 -16.06 -15.82
C GLY A 261 -15.78 -15.47 -14.83
N ARG A 262 -15.49 -15.47 -13.52
CA ARG A 262 -16.28 -14.77 -12.49
C ARG A 262 -15.42 -13.78 -11.72
N LEU A 263 -15.82 -12.51 -11.67
CA LEU A 263 -15.36 -11.53 -10.66
C LEU A 263 -16.55 -10.97 -9.93
N ASP A 264 -16.32 -10.58 -8.69
CA ASP A 264 -17.27 -9.84 -7.88
C ASP A 264 -16.53 -8.68 -7.23
N VAL A 265 -16.99 -7.47 -7.51
CA VAL A 265 -16.46 -6.21 -7.00
C VAL A 265 -17.44 -5.64 -5.99
N PHE A 266 -16.91 -5.26 -4.83
CA PHE A 266 -17.65 -4.71 -3.72
C PHE A 266 -17.15 -3.31 -3.41
N TYR A 267 -18.06 -2.40 -3.10
CA TYR A 267 -17.68 -1.06 -2.67
C TYR A 267 -18.74 -0.49 -1.72
N ARG A 268 -18.34 0.49 -0.90
CA ARG A 268 -19.28 1.28 -0.11
C ARG A 268 -19.81 2.43 -0.95
N GLY A 269 -21.13 2.56 -1.07
CA GLY A 269 -21.78 3.66 -1.80
C GLY A 269 -21.82 4.97 -1.02
N THR A 270 -22.31 6.05 -1.65
CA THR A 270 -22.53 7.36 -1.00
C THR A 270 -23.65 7.34 0.05
N ASP A 271 -24.54 6.36 -0.03
CA ASP A 271 -25.55 6.01 0.96
C ASP A 271 -24.99 5.16 2.12
N ASN A 272 -23.69 4.88 2.11
CA ASN A 272 -22.99 3.93 2.99
C ASN A 272 -23.51 2.49 2.90
N ALA A 273 -24.27 2.10 1.87
CA ALA A 273 -24.63 0.70 1.67
C ALA A 273 -23.44 -0.08 1.05
N LEU A 274 -23.46 -1.41 1.20
CA LEU A 274 -22.62 -2.30 0.40
C LEU A 274 -23.22 -2.39 -1.00
N TRP A 275 -22.43 -2.03 -2.01
CA TRP A 275 -22.77 -2.20 -3.41
C TRP A 275 -21.90 -3.26 -4.05
N HIS A 276 -22.45 -3.93 -5.06
CA HIS A 276 -21.87 -5.09 -5.71
C HIS A 276 -22.06 -5.00 -7.23
N MET A 277 -21.02 -5.42 -7.97
CA MET A 277 -21.06 -5.68 -9.40
C MET A 277 -20.36 -7.00 -9.66
N TYR A 278 -20.78 -7.76 -10.67
CA TYR A 278 -20.12 -9.01 -11.02
C TYR A 278 -19.89 -9.13 -12.51
N TYR A 279 -18.79 -9.78 -12.87
CA TYR A 279 -18.47 -10.15 -14.25
C TYR A 279 -18.86 -11.60 -14.49
N THR A 280 -19.61 -11.86 -15.56
CA THR A 280 -19.91 -13.23 -16.04
C THR A 280 -20.22 -13.20 -17.52
N GLY A 281 -19.79 -14.23 -18.26
CA GLY A 281 -20.13 -14.37 -19.68
C GLY A 281 -19.72 -13.17 -20.54
N GLY A 282 -18.56 -12.56 -20.26
CA GLY A 282 -18.04 -11.44 -21.06
C GLY A 282 -18.55 -10.05 -20.65
N ASN A 283 -19.42 -9.94 -19.65
CA ASN A 283 -20.10 -8.69 -19.32
C ASN A 283 -20.13 -8.44 -17.81
N TRP A 284 -20.05 -7.18 -17.43
CA TRP A 284 -20.33 -6.70 -16.08
C TRP A 284 -21.83 -6.51 -15.86
N SER A 285 -22.31 -6.84 -14.66
CA SER A 285 -23.65 -6.48 -14.22
C SER A 285 -23.76 -4.98 -13.96
N ALA A 286 -24.99 -4.46 -13.94
CA ALA A 286 -25.25 -3.16 -13.32
C ALA A 286 -24.93 -3.20 -11.80
N PRO A 287 -24.64 -2.05 -11.17
CA PRO A 287 -24.53 -1.95 -9.72
C PRO A 287 -25.78 -2.45 -8.97
N GLN A 288 -25.57 -3.27 -7.95
CA GLN A 288 -26.61 -3.82 -7.09
C GLN A 288 -26.34 -3.44 -5.63
N SER A 289 -27.32 -2.81 -4.97
CA SER A 289 -27.21 -2.56 -3.54
C SER A 289 -27.52 -3.85 -2.78
N LEU A 290 -26.63 -4.20 -1.84
CA LEU A 290 -26.80 -5.27 -0.87
C LEU A 290 -27.23 -4.73 0.51
N GLY A 291 -27.48 -3.41 0.60
CA GLY A 291 -27.94 -2.72 1.80
C GLY A 291 -26.86 -2.53 2.88
N GLY A 292 -27.31 -2.33 4.12
CA GLY A 292 -26.45 -2.09 5.28
C GLY A 292 -26.05 -0.62 5.47
N THR A 293 -25.28 -0.35 6.53
CA THR A 293 -24.71 0.97 6.83
C THR A 293 -23.26 0.79 7.25
N LEU A 294 -22.36 0.91 6.27
CA LEU A 294 -20.94 0.62 6.37
C LEU A 294 -20.15 1.84 6.84
N THR A 295 -19.16 1.57 7.68
CA THR A 295 -18.20 2.55 8.17
C THR A 295 -16.77 2.25 7.72
N SER A 296 -16.55 1.18 6.94
CA SER A 296 -15.29 0.76 6.30
C SER A 296 -15.45 0.46 4.80
N GLY A 297 -14.34 0.20 4.11
CA GLY A 297 -14.36 -0.55 2.85
C GLY A 297 -14.73 -2.03 3.07
N PRO A 298 -15.19 -2.74 2.02
CA PRO A 298 -15.45 -4.18 2.08
C PRO A 298 -14.19 -5.02 1.79
N ALA A 299 -14.07 -6.15 2.48
CA ALA A 299 -13.12 -7.22 2.15
C ALA A 299 -13.89 -8.49 1.76
N ALA A 300 -13.46 -9.16 0.69
CA ALA A 300 -14.16 -10.32 0.15
C ALA A 300 -13.17 -11.44 -0.22
N CYS A 301 -13.61 -12.68 -0.05
CA CYS A 301 -12.88 -13.86 -0.53
C CYS A 301 -13.84 -14.97 -0.96
N SER A 302 -13.29 -16.03 -1.54
CA SER A 302 -14.02 -17.25 -1.87
C SER A 302 -13.21 -18.46 -1.45
N TRP A 303 -13.82 -19.39 -0.73
CA TRP A 303 -13.21 -20.68 -0.41
C TRP A 303 -13.53 -21.78 -1.45
N GLY A 304 -14.28 -21.45 -2.50
CA GLY A 304 -14.72 -22.43 -3.49
C GLY A 304 -15.81 -21.93 -4.43
N SER A 305 -15.93 -22.63 -5.56
CA SER A 305 -16.86 -22.30 -6.64
C SER A 305 -18.30 -22.12 -6.13
N GLY A 306 -18.92 -21.01 -6.55
CA GLY A 306 -20.29 -20.68 -6.16
C GLY A 306 -20.47 -20.15 -4.74
N ARG A 307 -19.37 -19.83 -4.02
CA ARG A 307 -19.39 -19.16 -2.72
C ARG A 307 -18.53 -17.91 -2.70
N ILE A 308 -19.08 -16.80 -2.21
CA ILE A 308 -18.34 -15.57 -1.87
C ILE A 308 -18.73 -15.18 -0.45
N ASP A 309 -17.77 -14.65 0.30
CA ASP A 309 -17.93 -14.15 1.65
C ASP A 309 -17.37 -12.74 1.72
N VAL A 310 -18.18 -11.79 2.21
CA VAL A 310 -17.85 -10.37 2.31
C VAL A 310 -18.01 -9.93 3.76
N VAL A 311 -17.01 -9.23 4.28
CA VAL A 311 -17.05 -8.60 5.60
C VAL A 311 -16.86 -7.10 5.52
N VAL A 312 -17.55 -6.40 6.40
CA VAL A 312 -17.54 -4.94 6.50
C VAL A 312 -17.62 -4.53 7.98
N ARG A 313 -17.10 -3.36 8.33
CA ARG A 313 -17.40 -2.72 9.60
C ARG A 313 -18.64 -1.84 9.43
N GLY A 314 -19.55 -1.89 10.39
CA GLY A 314 -20.82 -1.17 10.34
C GLY A 314 -21.15 -0.40 11.62
N GLY A 315 -22.43 -0.36 11.96
CA GLY A 315 -22.92 0.21 13.21
C GLY A 315 -22.25 -0.42 14.43
N GLN A 316 -22.15 0.34 15.54
CA GLN A 316 -21.50 -0.10 16.78
C GLN A 316 -20.02 -0.52 16.63
N ASN A 317 -19.40 -0.23 15.47
CA ASN A 317 -18.07 -0.72 15.12
C ASN A 317 -17.94 -2.26 15.07
N HIS A 318 -19.06 -2.98 14.95
CA HIS A 318 -19.05 -4.42 14.74
C HIS A 318 -18.61 -4.78 13.32
N ILE A 319 -18.12 -6.01 13.17
CA ILE A 319 -17.93 -6.64 11.86
C ILE A 319 -19.19 -7.39 11.47
N TYR A 320 -19.65 -7.10 10.27
CA TYR A 320 -20.83 -7.71 9.66
C TYR A 320 -20.41 -8.55 8.47
N HIS A 321 -21.10 -9.68 8.29
CA HIS A 321 -20.81 -10.67 7.26
C HIS A 321 -22.03 -10.89 6.35
N LYS A 322 -21.77 -11.02 5.06
CA LYS A 322 -22.77 -11.40 4.05
C LYS A 322 -22.11 -12.30 3.02
N TYR A 323 -22.81 -13.33 2.58
CA TYR A 323 -22.25 -14.34 1.70
C TYR A 323 -23.20 -14.70 0.58
N TYR A 324 -22.67 -15.19 -0.54
CA TYR A 324 -23.45 -15.66 -1.68
C TYR A 324 -23.32 -17.18 -1.81
N ILE A 325 -24.41 -17.85 -2.19
CA ILE A 325 -24.38 -19.25 -2.65
C ILE A 325 -25.11 -19.37 -4.00
N THR A 326 -24.49 -20.00 -5.00
CA THR A 326 -25.13 -20.28 -6.29
C THR A 326 -26.46 -21.01 -6.11
N GLY A 327 -27.51 -20.48 -6.74
CA GLY A 327 -28.87 -21.01 -6.62
C GLY A 327 -29.64 -20.54 -5.38
N GLN A 328 -28.98 -19.96 -4.37
CA GLN A 328 -29.64 -19.38 -3.19
C GLN A 328 -29.57 -17.84 -3.17
N GLY A 329 -28.54 -17.26 -3.79
CA GLY A 329 -28.31 -15.82 -3.79
C GLY A 329 -27.57 -15.33 -2.54
N TRP A 330 -27.77 -14.06 -2.22
CA TRP A 330 -27.14 -13.39 -1.08
C TRP A 330 -27.85 -13.71 0.25
N LEU A 331 -27.05 -14.07 1.26
CA LEU A 331 -27.47 -14.50 2.57
C LEU A 331 -26.69 -13.75 3.67
N PRO A 332 -27.31 -13.48 4.83
CA PRO A 332 -28.74 -13.63 5.07
C PRO A 332 -29.55 -12.69 4.16
N SER A 333 -30.76 -13.11 3.75
CA SER A 333 -31.59 -12.35 2.79
C SER A 333 -32.10 -11.03 3.36
N GLY A 334 -32.20 -10.90 4.68
CA GLY A 334 -32.72 -9.73 5.40
C GLY A 334 -31.67 -8.71 5.88
N GLY A 335 -30.41 -8.82 5.46
CA GLY A 335 -29.37 -7.87 5.89
C GLY A 335 -28.00 -8.53 6.00
N PHE A 336 -27.36 -8.39 7.16
CA PHE A 336 -26.04 -8.94 7.45
C PHE A 336 -26.08 -9.79 8.71
N GLU A 337 -25.22 -10.80 8.78
CA GLU A 337 -24.89 -11.51 10.00
C GLU A 337 -23.97 -10.61 10.85
N ASP A 338 -24.36 -10.30 12.08
CA ASP A 338 -23.51 -9.56 13.01
C ASP A 338 -22.52 -10.53 13.67
N LEU A 339 -21.23 -10.38 13.37
CA LEU A 339 -20.18 -11.17 14.00
C LEU A 339 -19.72 -10.57 15.34
N GLY A 340 -20.20 -9.37 15.69
CA GLY A 340 -19.75 -8.61 16.85
C GLY A 340 -18.36 -7.99 16.66
N GLY A 341 -17.63 -7.88 17.76
CA GLY A 341 -16.29 -7.27 17.79
C GLY A 341 -16.35 -5.75 17.91
N ASN A 342 -15.24 -5.13 18.32
CA ASN A 342 -15.12 -3.67 18.48
C ASN A 342 -13.99 -3.15 17.59
N ALA A 343 -14.26 -3.09 16.29
CA ALA A 343 -13.25 -2.82 15.28
C ALA A 343 -12.94 -1.32 15.11
N THR A 344 -11.66 -0.98 15.01
CA THR A 344 -11.14 0.39 14.78
C THR A 344 -10.38 0.51 13.46
N SER A 345 -10.49 -0.51 12.60
CA SER A 345 -9.94 -0.57 11.25
C SER A 345 -10.99 -1.12 10.27
N ASP A 346 -10.65 -1.12 8.98
CA ASP A 346 -11.31 -1.97 8.00
C ASP A 346 -11.03 -3.45 8.34
N PRO A 347 -11.97 -4.38 8.12
CA PRO A 347 -11.73 -5.80 8.32
C PRO A 347 -10.92 -6.39 7.17
N ALA A 348 -10.20 -7.49 7.45
CA ALA A 348 -9.63 -8.38 6.45
C ALA A 348 -10.26 -9.77 6.58
N ILE A 349 -10.42 -10.49 5.46
CA ILE A 349 -10.90 -11.86 5.44
C ILE A 349 -10.00 -12.72 4.55
N SER A 350 -9.70 -13.93 4.99
CA SER A 350 -8.95 -14.91 4.22
C SER A 350 -9.52 -16.31 4.41
N THR A 351 -9.10 -17.23 3.54
CA THR A 351 -9.44 -18.65 3.62
C THR A 351 -8.22 -19.47 3.19
N TRP A 352 -8.03 -20.62 3.82
CA TRP A 352 -7.07 -21.63 3.41
C TRP A 352 -7.73 -22.92 2.90
N GLY A 353 -9.07 -22.96 2.86
CA GLY A 353 -9.80 -24.14 2.43
C GLY A 353 -11.32 -24.03 2.60
N SER A 354 -12.03 -24.94 1.94
CA SER A 354 -13.49 -24.98 1.98
C SER A 354 -14.01 -25.10 3.43
N GLY A 355 -15.02 -24.29 3.76
CA GLY A 355 -15.63 -24.29 5.09
C GLY A 355 -14.80 -23.59 6.16
N ARG A 356 -13.80 -22.80 5.76
CA ARG A 356 -12.97 -22.00 6.67
C ARG A 356 -12.82 -20.55 6.20
N LEU A 357 -13.11 -19.62 7.10
CA LEU A 357 -12.77 -18.20 6.97
C LEU A 357 -12.04 -17.76 8.23
N ASP A 358 -11.11 -16.82 8.07
CA ASP A 358 -10.42 -16.14 9.15
C ASP A 358 -10.62 -14.64 8.93
N VAL A 359 -11.19 -13.95 9.92
CA VAL A 359 -11.54 -12.53 9.87
C VAL A 359 -10.74 -11.78 10.92
N PHE A 360 -10.10 -10.69 10.49
CA PHE A 360 -9.20 -9.90 11.32
C PHE A 360 -9.60 -8.44 11.31
N CYS A 361 -9.40 -7.75 12.43
CA CYS A 361 -9.52 -6.30 12.54
C CYS A 361 -8.65 -5.78 13.68
N ARG A 362 -8.44 -4.47 13.75
CA ARG A 362 -7.84 -3.83 14.93
C ARG A 362 -8.92 -3.60 15.99
N GLY A 363 -8.63 -3.96 17.24
CA GLY A 363 -9.51 -3.70 18.39
C GLY A 363 -9.42 -2.26 18.93
N THR A 364 -10.25 -1.93 19.92
CA THR A 364 -10.19 -0.63 20.63
C THR A 364 -8.94 -0.46 21.50
N ASP A 365 -8.29 -1.57 21.84
CA ASP A 365 -6.99 -1.62 22.53
C ASP A 365 -5.80 -1.63 21.56
N ASN A 366 -6.05 -1.39 20.27
CA ASN A 366 -5.10 -1.49 19.17
C ASN A 366 -4.51 -2.89 18.95
N SER A 367 -5.01 -3.94 19.60
CA SER A 367 -4.53 -5.30 19.32
C SER A 367 -5.15 -5.87 18.06
N LEU A 368 -4.50 -6.87 17.46
CA LEU A 368 -5.06 -7.64 16.34
C LEU A 368 -6.14 -8.58 16.89
N GLN A 369 -7.37 -8.35 16.48
CA GLN A 369 -8.52 -9.19 16.82
C GLN A 369 -8.78 -10.19 15.71
N HIS A 370 -9.23 -11.38 16.08
CA HIS A 370 -9.47 -12.49 15.16
C HIS A 370 -10.75 -13.26 15.54
N THR A 371 -11.57 -13.58 14.55
CA THR A 371 -12.61 -14.62 14.64
C THR A 371 -12.55 -15.50 13.39
N TYR A 372 -13.13 -16.69 13.44
CA TYR A 372 -13.09 -17.62 12.33
C TYR A 372 -14.40 -18.40 12.17
N TYR A 373 -14.70 -18.79 10.95
CA TYR A 373 -15.79 -19.70 10.62
C TYR A 373 -15.24 -21.11 10.45
N SER A 374 -15.83 -22.09 11.12
CA SER A 374 -15.52 -23.51 10.92
C SER A 374 -16.67 -24.40 11.37
N SER A 375 -16.85 -25.56 10.74
CA SER A 375 -17.88 -26.54 11.12
C SER A 375 -19.28 -25.93 11.27
N GLY A 376 -19.64 -25.02 10.34
CA GLY A 376 -20.97 -24.41 10.30
C GLY A 376 -21.18 -23.22 11.22
N ASN A 377 -20.17 -22.78 11.98
CA ASN A 377 -20.34 -21.76 13.03
C ASN A 377 -19.16 -20.78 13.07
N TRP A 378 -19.45 -19.54 13.48
CA TRP A 378 -18.43 -18.56 13.85
C TRP A 378 -17.97 -18.78 15.29
N ALA A 379 -16.66 -18.65 15.51
CA ALA A 379 -16.07 -18.61 16.84
C ALA A 379 -16.29 -17.25 17.51
N GLY A 380 -16.07 -17.19 18.83
CA GLY A 380 -15.97 -15.91 19.53
C GLY A 380 -14.70 -15.15 19.13
N TRP A 381 -14.73 -13.82 19.27
CA TRP A 381 -13.54 -12.98 19.05
C TRP A 381 -12.45 -13.28 20.07
N GLN A 382 -11.21 -13.30 19.59
CA GLN A 382 -10.00 -13.44 20.37
C GLN A 382 -8.97 -12.39 19.97
N SER A 383 -8.27 -11.83 20.95
CA SER A 383 -7.10 -10.98 20.71
C SER A 383 -5.89 -11.87 20.43
N LEU A 384 -5.18 -11.58 19.34
CA LEU A 384 -3.86 -12.11 19.02
C LEU A 384 -2.74 -11.23 19.57
N GLY A 385 -3.07 -10.19 20.35
CA GLY A 385 -2.13 -9.24 20.92
C GLY A 385 -1.57 -8.23 19.91
N GLY A 386 -0.41 -7.67 20.25
CA GLY A 386 0.24 -6.60 19.48
C GLY A 386 -0.38 -5.21 19.71
N THR A 387 0.25 -4.19 19.12
CA THR A 387 -0.25 -2.81 19.10
C THR A 387 -0.12 -2.28 17.67
N LEU A 388 -1.25 -2.19 16.97
CA LEU A 388 -1.37 -1.71 15.60
C LEU A 388 -1.68 -0.21 15.60
N GLN A 389 -0.92 0.57 14.82
CA GLN A 389 -1.08 2.02 14.71
C GLN A 389 -2.18 2.42 13.73
#